data_AF-A0AAN9A4A0-F1
#
_entry.id   AF-A0AAN9A4A0-F1
#
_cell.length_a   1.000
_cell.length_b   1.000
_cell.length_c   1.000
_cell.angle_alpha   90.00
_cell.angle_beta   90.00
_cell.angle_gamma   90.00
#
_symmetry.space_group_name_H-M   'P 1'
#
loop_
_entity.id
_entity.type
_entity.pdbx_description
1 polymer ?
#
loop_
_entity_poly.entity_id
_entity_poly.type
_entity_poly.pdbx_seq_one_letter_code
_entity_poly.pdbx_strand_id
1 'polypeptide(L)'
;MFDWVYHNREEFLVTYVEIGHSYQISKDLQEAHSQFTVACQKVYMNINRILSVASRLMESGHYAAQHIGNVASKLDQVWKEFAAGLDERSSVLALSVMFHQKAEQYIDSVPTWVESCKVTALPSDILTLESSIHHHQSLYETMCQAYTE
;
A
#
# COMPACT_ATOMS: atom_id res chain seq x y z
N MET A 1 14.08 -15.07 20.08
CA MET A 1 13.60 -13.74 19.66
C MET A 1 14.23 -13.35 18.33
N PHE A 2 15.56 -13.30 18.23
CA PHE A 2 16.26 -13.11 16.95
C PHE A 2 15.83 -14.13 15.88
N ASP A 3 15.78 -15.42 16.22
CA ASP A 3 15.37 -16.47 15.26
C ASP A 3 13.98 -16.23 14.69
N TRP A 4 13.05 -15.75 15.53
CA TRP A 4 11.71 -15.39 15.09
C TRP A 4 11.76 -14.23 14.11
N VAL A 5 12.51 -13.15 14.41
CA VAL A 5 12.60 -11.98 13.52
C VAL A 5 13.25 -12.35 12.19
N TYR A 6 14.32 -13.14 12.20
CA TYR A 6 14.98 -13.57 10.98
C TYR A 6 14.07 -14.47 10.13
N HIS A 7 13.41 -15.45 10.74
CA HIS A 7 12.49 -16.34 10.03
C HIS A 7 11.33 -15.57 9.37
N ASN A 8 10.68 -14.68 10.11
CA ASN A 8 9.56 -13.89 9.58
C ASN A 8 10.02 -12.88 8.54
N ARG A 9 11.25 -12.36 8.65
CA ARG A 9 11.86 -11.52 7.61
C ARG A 9 12.11 -12.31 6.33
N GLU A 10 12.61 -13.54 6.41
CA GLU A 10 12.81 -14.38 5.24
C GLU A 10 11.50 -14.69 4.53
N GLU A 11 10.46 -15.07 5.28
CA GLU A 11 9.12 -15.31 4.74
C GLU A 11 8.53 -14.05 4.08
N PHE A 12 8.69 -12.89 4.73
CA PHE A 12 8.28 -11.60 4.18
C PHE A 12 8.98 -11.27 2.87
N LEU A 13 10.29 -11.55 2.76
CA LEU A 13 11.08 -11.24 1.57
C LEU A 13 10.66 -12.05 0.34
N VAL A 14 10.03 -13.23 0.51
CA VAL A 14 9.53 -14.04 -0.60
C VAL A 14 8.50 -13.29 -1.44
N THR A 15 7.60 -12.55 -0.79
CA THR A 15 6.50 -11.84 -1.46
C THR A 15 6.71 -10.34 -1.50
N TYR A 16 7.83 -9.82 -0.99
CA TYR A 16 8.06 -8.39 -0.78
C TYR A 16 7.89 -7.53 -2.05
N VAL A 17 8.22 -8.07 -3.23
CA VAL A 17 8.09 -7.36 -4.52
C VAL A 17 6.76 -7.60 -5.22
N GLU A 18 5.91 -8.48 -4.70
CA GLU A 18 4.59 -8.76 -5.29
C GLU A 18 3.60 -7.66 -4.92
N ILE A 19 3.02 -7.02 -5.95
CA ILE A 19 2.06 -5.91 -5.77
C ILE A 19 0.68 -6.20 -6.35
N GLY A 20 0.52 -7.27 -7.13
CA GLY A 20 -0.72 -7.63 -7.81
C GLY A 20 -0.89 -6.98 -9.19
N HIS A 21 -1.67 -7.64 -10.05
CA HIS A 21 -1.89 -7.24 -11.44
C HIS A 21 -3.36 -6.90 -11.77
N SER A 22 -4.20 -6.84 -10.74
CA SER A 22 -5.60 -6.41 -10.80
C SER A 22 -5.99 -5.85 -9.45
N TYR A 23 -7.12 -5.11 -9.39
CA TYR A 23 -7.64 -4.56 -8.16
C TYR A 23 -7.82 -5.64 -7.09
N GLN A 24 -8.48 -6.75 -7.46
CA GLN A 24 -8.77 -7.84 -6.54
C GLN A 24 -7.48 -8.45 -5.95
N ILE A 25 -6.50 -8.76 -6.80
CA ILE A 25 -5.26 -9.41 -6.34
C ILE A 25 -4.42 -8.46 -5.49
N SER A 26 -4.30 -7.20 -5.88
CA SER A 26 -3.62 -6.18 -5.06
C SER A 26 -4.32 -5.98 -3.72
N LYS A 27 -5.66 -6.07 -3.68
CA LYS A 27 -6.43 -5.96 -2.46
C LYS A 27 -6.20 -7.14 -1.52
N ASP A 28 -6.22 -8.36 -2.05
CA ASP A 28 -5.94 -9.58 -1.29
C ASP A 28 -4.52 -9.55 -0.69
N LEU A 29 -3.53 -9.10 -1.47
CA LEU A 29 -2.15 -8.91 -0.99
C LEU A 29 -2.06 -7.84 0.12
N GLN A 30 -2.77 -6.71 -0.03
CA GLN A 30 -2.84 -5.67 0.99
C GLN A 30 -3.45 -6.20 2.29
N GLU A 31 -4.51 -6.99 2.21
CA GLU A 31 -5.19 -7.56 3.38
C GLU A 31 -4.33 -8.60 4.09
N ALA A 32 -3.70 -9.50 3.34
CA ALA A 32 -2.76 -10.47 3.89
C ALA A 32 -1.57 -9.78 4.59
N HIS A 33 -0.99 -8.75 3.98
CA HIS A 33 0.10 -7.96 4.56
C HIS A 33 -0.34 -7.20 5.83
N SER A 34 -1.56 -6.65 5.83
CA SER A 34 -2.14 -5.98 7.00
C SER A 34 -2.29 -6.95 8.18
N GLN A 35 -2.82 -8.15 7.95
CA GLN A 35 -2.94 -9.19 8.97
C GLN A 35 -1.57 -9.60 9.53
N PHE A 36 -0.57 -9.78 8.66
CA PHE A 36 0.81 -10.07 9.06
C PHE A 36 1.42 -8.93 9.91
N THR A 37 1.21 -7.68 9.51
CA THR A 37 1.69 -6.51 10.24
C THR A 37 1.07 -6.42 11.64
N VAL A 38 -0.22 -6.71 11.78
CA VAL A 38 -0.89 -6.80 13.10
C VAL A 38 -0.30 -7.91 13.97
N ALA A 39 0.04 -9.06 13.39
CA ALA A 39 0.74 -10.11 14.11
C ALA A 39 2.13 -9.64 14.59
N CYS A 40 2.86 -8.91 13.75
CA CYS A 40 4.16 -8.33 14.08
C CYS A 40 4.08 -7.28 15.21
N GLN A 41 3.00 -6.51 15.33
CA GLN A 41 2.82 -5.54 16.42
C GLN A 41 2.82 -6.21 17.81
N LYS A 42 2.30 -7.45 17.94
CA LYS A 42 2.36 -8.19 19.20
C LYS A 42 3.80 -8.50 19.60
N VAL A 43 4.63 -8.80 18.62
CA VAL A 43 6.05 -9.08 18.83
C VAL A 43 6.80 -7.80 19.19
N TYR A 44 6.46 -6.66 18.58
CA TYR A 44 7.01 -5.37 18.95
C TYR A 44 6.83 -5.05 20.44
N MET A 45 5.63 -5.32 20.99
CA MET A 45 5.37 -5.14 22.42
C MET A 45 6.29 -6.00 23.28
N ASN A 46 6.58 -7.24 22.86
CA ASN A 46 7.51 -8.12 23.56
C ASN A 46 8.96 -7.60 23.48
N ILE A 47 9.38 -7.10 22.32
CA ILE A 47 10.71 -6.47 22.16
C ILE A 47 10.84 -5.28 23.09
N ASN A 48 9.86 -4.37 23.14
CA ASN A 48 9.88 -3.22 24.05
C ASN A 48 10.00 -3.62 25.53
N ARG A 49 9.35 -4.71 25.94
CA ARG A 49 9.51 -5.26 27.31
C ARG A 49 10.92 -5.75 27.56
N ILE A 50 11.52 -6.48 26.61
CA ILE A 50 12.91 -6.95 26.70
C ILE A 50 13.87 -5.76 26.82
N LEU A 51 13.70 -4.75 25.97
CA LEU A 51 14.52 -3.54 26.00
C LEU A 51 14.39 -2.79 27.32
N SER A 52 13.18 -2.66 27.87
CA SER A 52 12.95 -2.04 29.19
C SER A 52 13.66 -2.78 30.33
N VAL A 53 13.60 -4.12 30.35
CA VAL A 53 14.31 -4.92 31.35
C VAL A 53 15.82 -4.79 31.18
N ALA A 54 16.32 -4.81 29.94
CA ALA A 54 17.73 -4.61 29.64
C ALA A 54 18.24 -3.26 30.16
N SER A 55 17.50 -2.16 29.92
CA SER A 55 17.82 -0.83 30.44
C SER A 55 17.94 -0.81 31.96
N ARG A 56 16.96 -1.39 32.67
CA ARG A 56 16.98 -1.45 34.14
C ARG A 56 18.19 -2.22 34.69
N LEU A 57 18.56 -3.33 34.06
CA LEU A 57 19.75 -4.11 34.47
C LEU A 57 21.05 -3.35 34.23
N MET A 58 21.13 -2.58 33.15
CA MET A 58 22.28 -1.71 32.89
C MET A 58 22.38 -0.59 33.93
N GLU A 59 21.27 0.10 34.19
CA GLU A 59 21.18 1.19 35.18
C GLU A 59 21.48 0.73 36.61
N SER A 60 21.13 -0.51 36.97
CA SER A 60 21.43 -1.07 38.29
C SER A 60 22.88 -1.54 38.46
N GLY A 61 23.74 -1.37 37.45
CA GLY A 61 25.14 -1.81 37.50
C GLY A 61 25.31 -3.34 37.50
N HIS A 62 24.41 -4.07 36.83
CA HIS A 62 24.51 -5.52 36.71
C HIS A 62 25.88 -5.93 36.13
N TYR A 63 26.50 -7.00 36.65
CA TYR A 63 27.87 -7.40 36.27
C TYR A 63 28.07 -7.62 34.77
N ALA A 64 26.99 -7.97 34.05
CA ALA A 64 26.97 -8.19 32.60
C ALA A 64 26.37 -7.01 31.80
N ALA A 65 26.24 -5.81 32.37
CA ALA A 65 25.55 -4.66 31.76
C ALA A 65 26.01 -4.36 30.33
N GLN A 66 27.32 -4.39 30.06
CA GLN A 66 27.86 -4.12 28.72
C GLN A 66 27.39 -5.15 27.68
N HIS A 67 27.38 -6.45 28.04
CA HIS A 67 26.91 -7.49 27.15
C HIS A 67 25.39 -7.37 26.90
N ILE A 68 24.62 -7.10 27.96
CA ILE A 68 23.16 -6.87 27.87
C ILE A 68 22.87 -5.71 26.91
N GLY A 69 23.58 -4.59 27.04
CA GLY A 69 23.42 -3.43 26.17
C GLY A 69 23.69 -3.73 24.70
N ASN A 70 24.78 -4.47 24.41
CA ASN A 70 25.11 -4.87 23.04
C ASN A 70 24.01 -5.74 22.41
N VAL A 71 23.48 -6.71 23.16
CA VAL A 71 22.41 -7.60 22.67
C VAL A 71 21.10 -6.84 22.48
N ALA A 72 20.74 -5.97 23.43
CA ALA A 72 19.54 -5.15 23.36
C ALA A 72 19.57 -4.18 22.16
N SER A 73 20.69 -3.49 21.95
CA SER A 73 20.89 -2.59 20.81
C SER A 73 20.78 -3.33 19.47
N LYS A 74 21.40 -4.52 19.37
CA LYS A 74 21.28 -5.35 18.16
C LYS A 74 19.84 -5.77 17.90
N LEU A 75 19.08 -6.13 18.94
CA LEU A 75 17.68 -6.53 18.80
C LEU A 75 16.82 -5.37 18.31
N ASP A 76 17.00 -4.18 18.90
CA ASP A 76 16.30 -2.97 18.50
C ASP A 76 16.60 -2.59 17.05
N GLN A 77 17.87 -2.65 16.63
CA GLN A 77 18.26 -2.37 15.25
C GLN A 77 17.60 -3.34 14.26
N VAL A 78 17.73 -4.65 14.49
CA VAL A 78 17.17 -5.68 13.59
C VAL A 78 15.65 -5.54 13.48
N TRP A 79 14.98 -5.21 14.59
CA TRP A 79 13.54 -4.94 14.56
C TRP A 79 13.19 -3.69 13.75
N LYS A 80 13.91 -2.58 13.94
CA LYS A 80 13.66 -1.33 13.20
C LYS A 80 13.83 -1.50 11.70
N GLU A 81 14.87 -2.22 11.28
CA GLU A 81 15.10 -2.55 9.87
C GLU A 81 13.94 -3.37 9.29
N PHE A 82 13.44 -4.36 10.04
CA PHE A 82 12.30 -5.16 9.61
C PHE A 82 11.00 -4.34 9.56
N ALA A 83 10.73 -3.52 10.57
CA ALA A 83 9.56 -2.65 10.63
C ALA A 83 9.53 -1.63 9.48
N ALA A 84 10.67 -1.05 9.12
CA ALA A 84 10.77 -0.15 7.97
C ALA A 84 10.34 -0.84 6.66
N GLY A 85 10.72 -2.11 6.46
CA GLY A 85 10.27 -2.89 5.31
C GLY A 85 8.76 -3.16 5.30
N LEU A 86 8.16 -3.41 6.47
CA LEU A 86 6.70 -3.58 6.60
C LEU A 86 5.96 -2.29 6.22
N ASP A 87 6.46 -1.14 6.67
CA ASP A 87 5.86 0.16 6.39
C ASP A 87 5.97 0.51 4.90
N GLU A 88 7.14 0.32 4.29
CA GLU A 88 7.35 0.55 2.86
C GLU A 88 6.41 -0.32 1.99
N ARG A 89 6.30 -1.62 2.30
CA ARG A 89 5.39 -2.52 1.58
C ARG A 89 3.93 -2.09 1.76
N SER A 90 3.55 -1.59 2.93
CA SER A 90 2.20 -1.05 3.16
C SER A 90 1.89 0.10 2.21
N SER A 91 2.83 1.03 2.03
CA SER A 91 2.69 2.14 1.08
C SER A 91 2.59 1.68 -0.36
N VAL A 92 3.45 0.74 -0.77
CA VAL A 92 3.46 0.20 -2.14
C VAL A 92 2.16 -0.52 -2.47
N LEU A 93 1.66 -1.39 -1.57
CA LEU A 93 0.39 -2.10 -1.78
C LEU A 93 -0.80 -1.14 -1.80
N ALA A 94 -0.81 -0.10 -0.95
CA ALA A 94 -1.85 0.91 -0.98
C ALA A 94 -1.89 1.68 -2.32
N LEU A 95 -0.73 2.05 -2.86
CA LEU A 95 -0.63 2.68 -4.18
C LEU A 95 -1.09 1.72 -5.28
N SER A 96 -0.71 0.44 -5.21
CA SER A 96 -1.12 -0.55 -6.21
C SER A 96 -2.63 -0.78 -6.22
N VAL A 97 -3.27 -0.90 -5.04
CA VAL A 97 -4.73 -1.01 -4.93
C VAL A 97 -5.42 0.22 -5.53
N MET A 98 -4.95 1.42 -5.19
CA MET A 98 -5.53 2.66 -5.72
C MET A 98 -5.38 2.74 -7.24
N PHE A 99 -4.20 2.41 -7.77
CA PHE A 99 -3.92 2.44 -9.21
C PHE A 99 -4.88 1.51 -9.95
N HIS A 100 -4.94 0.23 -9.55
CA HIS A 100 -5.79 -0.74 -10.25
C HIS A 100 -7.27 -0.42 -10.12
N GLN A 101 -7.71 0.06 -8.95
CA GLN A 101 -9.10 0.52 -8.75
C GLN A 101 -9.48 1.59 -9.77
N LYS A 102 -8.63 2.62 -9.92
CA LYS A 102 -8.88 3.73 -10.84
C LYS A 102 -8.79 3.30 -12.30
N ALA A 103 -7.78 2.50 -12.64
CA ALA A 103 -7.59 2.00 -13.99
C ALA A 103 -8.80 1.16 -14.45
N GLU A 104 -9.29 0.24 -13.60
CA GLU A 104 -10.46 -0.57 -13.90
C GLU A 104 -11.73 0.31 -14.03
N GLN A 105 -11.96 1.24 -13.10
CA GLN A 105 -13.09 2.19 -13.18
C GLN A 105 -13.08 3.04 -14.46
N TYR A 106 -11.89 3.49 -14.89
CA TYR A 106 -11.72 4.22 -16.13
C TYR A 106 -12.13 3.35 -17.33
N ILE A 107 -11.60 2.13 -17.41
CA ILE A 107 -11.89 1.19 -18.49
C ILE A 107 -13.38 0.81 -18.53
N ASP A 108 -14.01 0.60 -17.37
CA ASP A 108 -15.45 0.32 -17.26
C ASP A 108 -16.33 1.48 -17.76
N SER A 109 -15.80 2.71 -17.73
CA SER A 109 -16.50 3.91 -18.23
C SER A 109 -16.38 4.08 -19.75
N VAL A 110 -15.35 3.48 -20.39
CA VAL A 110 -15.08 3.62 -21.83
C VAL A 110 -16.27 3.21 -22.71
N PRO A 111 -16.97 2.08 -22.50
CA PRO A 111 -18.12 1.72 -23.34
C PRO A 111 -19.24 2.77 -23.34
N THR A 112 -19.54 3.35 -22.17
CA THR A 112 -20.56 4.41 -22.01
C THR A 112 -20.15 5.67 -22.75
N TRP A 113 -18.87 6.03 -22.70
CA TRP A 113 -18.33 7.16 -23.43
C TRP A 113 -18.34 6.93 -24.94
N VAL A 114 -17.98 5.73 -25.39
CA VAL A 114 -18.06 5.35 -26.81
C VAL A 114 -19.48 5.47 -27.32
N GLU A 115 -20.48 5.03 -26.56
CA GLU A 115 -21.89 5.20 -26.91
C GLU A 115 -22.27 6.68 -26.98
N SER A 116 -21.84 7.48 -26.01
CA SER A 116 -22.13 8.91 -25.92
C SER A 116 -21.43 9.72 -27.03
N CYS A 117 -20.39 9.18 -27.65
CA CYS A 117 -19.70 9.75 -28.81
C CYS A 117 -20.40 9.45 -30.14
N LYS A 118 -21.37 8.52 -30.19
CA LYS A 118 -22.02 8.16 -31.45
C LYS A 118 -22.90 9.30 -31.94
N VAL A 119 -22.60 9.77 -33.15
CA VAL A 119 -23.46 10.70 -33.90
C VAL A 119 -24.24 9.89 -34.92
N THR A 120 -25.56 9.80 -34.77
CA THR A 120 -26.45 9.05 -35.67
C THR A 120 -26.72 9.78 -36.98
N ALA A 121 -26.74 11.12 -36.97
CA ALA A 121 -26.80 11.96 -38.15
C ALA A 121 -26.18 13.33 -37.85
N LEU A 122 -25.56 13.96 -38.86
CA LEU A 122 -25.09 15.34 -38.73
C LEU A 122 -26.29 16.28 -38.60
N PRO A 123 -26.37 17.11 -37.55
CA PRO A 123 -27.48 18.04 -37.41
C PRO A 123 -27.44 19.10 -38.50
N SER A 124 -28.60 19.41 -39.09
CA SER A 124 -28.74 20.42 -40.15
C SER A 124 -29.11 21.80 -39.62
N ASP A 125 -29.55 21.90 -38.36
CA ASP A 125 -29.89 23.16 -37.71
C ASP A 125 -28.79 23.62 -36.74
N ILE A 126 -28.64 24.94 -36.62
CA ILE A 126 -27.54 25.55 -35.86
C ILE A 126 -27.64 25.23 -34.37
N LEU A 127 -28.86 25.22 -33.80
CA LEU A 127 -29.08 25.02 -32.38
C LEU A 127 -28.72 23.59 -31.93
N THR A 128 -29.11 22.59 -32.72
CA THR A 128 -28.74 21.19 -32.43
C THR A 128 -27.25 20.94 -32.64
N LEU A 129 -26.62 21.59 -33.64
CA LEU A 129 -25.17 21.53 -33.82
C LEU A 129 -24.42 22.09 -32.61
N GLU A 130 -24.82 23.27 -32.10
CA GLU A 130 -24.24 23.87 -30.91
C GLU A 130 -24.40 22.98 -29.67
N SER A 131 -25.59 22.38 -29.50
CA SER A 131 -25.85 21.42 -28.42
C SER A 131 -24.94 20.18 -28.51
N SER A 132 -24.77 19.60 -29.70
CA SER A 132 -23.88 18.47 -29.92
C SER A 132 -22.42 18.82 -29.61
N ILE A 133 -21.95 20.00 -30.00
CA ILE A 133 -20.59 20.47 -29.69
C ILE A 133 -20.39 20.57 -28.18
N HIS A 134 -21.33 21.20 -27.46
CA HIS A 134 -21.24 21.31 -26.01
C HIS A 134 -21.26 19.95 -25.30
N HIS A 135 -22.11 19.02 -25.76
CA HIS A 135 -22.13 17.66 -25.24
C HIS A 135 -20.76 16.96 -25.39
N HIS A 136 -20.14 17.03 -26.57
CA HIS A 136 -18.82 16.42 -26.79
C HIS A 136 -17.71 17.11 -25.98
N GLN A 137 -17.78 18.43 -25.78
CA GLN A 137 -16.83 19.15 -24.92
C GLN A 137 -16.92 18.68 -23.46
N SER A 138 -18.14 18.61 -22.91
CA SER A 138 -18.37 18.14 -21.55
C SER A 138 -17.97 16.67 -21.36
N LEU A 139 -18.25 15.83 -22.35
CA LEU A 139 -17.83 14.43 -22.34
C LEU A 139 -16.29 14.31 -22.32
N TYR A 140 -15.59 15.11 -23.12
CA TYR A 140 -14.12 15.16 -23.11
C TYR A 140 -13.57 15.59 -21.75
N GLU A 141 -14.14 16.64 -21.14
CA GLU A 141 -13.75 17.09 -19.80
C GLU A 141 -13.93 15.99 -18.75
N THR A 142 -15.05 15.26 -18.83
CA THR A 142 -15.33 14.12 -17.94
C THR A 142 -14.30 13.00 -18.09
N MET A 143 -13.93 12.66 -19.34
CA MET A 143 -12.88 11.66 -19.61
C MET A 143 -11.52 12.09 -19.04
N CYS A 144 -11.15 13.37 -19.21
CA CYS A 144 -9.91 13.90 -18.70
C CYS A 144 -9.87 13.86 -17.17
N GLN A 145 -10.96 14.26 -16.52
CA GLN A 145 -11.08 14.23 -15.06
C GLN A 145 -10.93 12.81 -14.53
N ALA A 146 -11.62 11.83 -15.12
CA ALA A 146 -11.55 10.43 -14.73
C ALA A 146 -10.15 9.80 -14.89
N TYR A 147 -9.30 10.36 -15.77
CA TYR A 147 -7.91 9.90 -15.94
C TYR A 147 -6.97 10.50 -14.88
N THR A 148 -7.23 11.74 -14.46
CA THR A 148 -6.36 12.48 -13.53
C THR A 148 -6.66 12.22 -12.05
N GLU A 149 -7.90 11.85 -11.73
CA GLU A 149 -8.37 11.67 -10.35
C GLU A 149 -8.12 10.30 -9.74
#